data_AF-A0ABD5SQI4-F1
#
_entry.id   AF-A0ABD5SQI4-F1
#
_cell.length_a   1.000
_cell.length_b   1.000
_cell.length_c   1.000
_cell.angle_alpha   90.00
_cell.angle_beta   90.00
_cell.angle_gamma   90.00
#
_symmetry.space_group_name_H-M   'P 1'
#
loop_
_entity.id
_entity.type
_entity.pdbx_description
1 polymer ?
#
loop_
_entity_poly.entity_id
_entity_poly.type
_entity_poly.pdbx_seq_one_letter_code
_entity_poly.pdbx_strand_id
1 'polypeptide(L)'
;MADSTRFGAEATDTVDVIMQSTYQVLLEYGYADLSIAKIADEAGLSKSALYNHYKGKNDLLLDFLSRFLKWYLDSPLDDTAEDPRAELQRLIDLLSVDSEGADSSTDSTLEMAVADVFVEL
;
A
#
# COMPACT_ATOMS: atom_id res chain seq x y z
N MET A 1 0.97 14.48 0.85
CA MET A 1 1.88 13.67 0.02
C MET A 1 2.37 12.54 0.91
N ALA A 2 1.79 11.35 0.78
CA ALA A 2 2.23 10.19 1.55
C ALA A 2 3.71 9.93 1.21
N ASP A 3 4.51 9.72 2.24
CA ASP A 3 5.94 9.52 2.14
C ASP A 3 6.25 8.21 1.40
N SER A 4 6.25 8.25 0.07
CA SER A 4 6.71 7.16 -0.81
C SER A 4 8.17 6.76 -0.53
N THR A 5 8.87 7.56 0.27
CA THR A 5 10.29 7.42 0.59
C THR A 5 10.57 6.25 1.54
N ARG A 6 9.61 5.65 2.25
CA ARG A 6 9.94 4.61 3.25
C ARG A 6 9.85 3.15 2.77
N PHE A 7 9.02 2.83 1.77
CA PHE A 7 9.21 1.61 0.97
C PHE A 7 10.31 1.80 -0.10
N GLY A 8 10.64 3.05 -0.44
CA GLY A 8 11.68 3.43 -1.40
C GLY A 8 13.02 3.88 -0.81
N ALA A 9 13.25 3.77 0.50
CA ALA A 9 14.54 4.10 1.11
C ALA A 9 15.53 2.98 0.77
N GLU A 10 16.41 3.24 -0.22
CA GLU A 10 17.46 2.36 -0.76
C GLU A 10 17.14 0.86 -0.63
N ALA A 11 16.41 0.31 -1.61
CA ALA A 11 16.17 -1.13 -1.69
C ALA A 11 17.52 -1.88 -1.62
N THR A 12 17.80 -2.45 -0.45
CA THR A 12 19.11 -3.01 -0.11
C THR A 12 19.21 -4.48 -0.53
N ASP A 13 18.07 -5.14 -0.70
CA ASP A 13 17.98 -6.52 -1.18
C ASP A 13 16.86 -6.73 -2.21
N THR A 14 16.85 -7.91 -2.83
CA THR A 14 15.86 -8.30 -3.85
C THR A 14 14.42 -8.26 -3.31
N VAL A 15 14.22 -8.53 -2.01
CA VAL A 15 12.89 -8.53 -1.41
C VAL A 15 12.36 -7.11 -1.31
N ASP A 16 13.20 -6.14 -0.95
CA ASP A 16 12.83 -4.72 -0.93
C ASP A 16 12.40 -4.24 -2.32
N VAL A 17 13.13 -4.63 -3.37
CA VAL A 17 12.77 -4.32 -4.76
C VAL A 17 11.40 -4.92 -5.12
N ILE A 18 11.14 -6.18 -4.73
CA ILE A 18 9.84 -6.82 -4.97
C ILE A 18 8.73 -6.08 -4.22
N MET A 19 8.95 -5.64 -2.98
CA MET A 19 7.96 -4.91 -2.18
C MET A 19 7.63 -3.54 -2.79
N GLN A 20 8.66 -2.78 -3.16
CA GLN A 20 8.48 -1.48 -3.80
C GLN A 20 7.73 -1.61 -5.13
N SER A 21 8.10 -2.61 -5.94
CA SER A 21 7.43 -2.87 -7.22
C SER A 21 5.98 -3.30 -7.03
N THR A 22 5.71 -4.11 -6.01
CA THR A 22 4.34 -4.50 -5.64
C THR A 22 3.50 -3.29 -5.28
N TYR A 23 4.06 -2.35 -4.51
CA TYR A 23 3.39 -1.10 -4.17
C TYR A 23 3.08 -0.25 -5.41
N GLN A 24 4.03 -0.09 -6.33
CA GLN A 24 3.81 0.68 -7.57
C GLN A 24 2.72 0.06 -8.45
N VAL A 25 2.77 -1.26 -8.66
CA VAL A 25 1.76 -1.95 -9.48
C VAL A 25 0.38 -1.89 -8.82
N LEU A 26 0.31 -1.94 -7.48
CA LEU A 26 -0.95 -1.75 -6.77
C LEU A 26 -1.50 -0.33 -6.93
N LEU A 27 -0.65 0.69 -6.87
CA LEU A 27 -1.08 2.08 -7.09
C LEU A 27 -1.56 2.33 -8.53
N GLU A 28 -0.91 1.71 -9.52
CA GLU A 28 -1.22 1.95 -10.93
C GLU A 28 -2.40 1.12 -11.43
N TYR A 29 -2.55 -0.13 -10.96
CA TYR A 29 -3.52 -1.09 -11.52
C TYR A 29 -4.54 -1.64 -10.52
N GLY A 30 -4.40 -1.37 -9.22
CA GLY A 30 -5.27 -1.94 -8.19
C GLY A 30 -5.06 -3.46 -7.95
N TYR A 31 -5.86 -4.03 -7.05
CA TYR A 31 -5.69 -5.43 -6.62
C TYR A 31 -6.06 -6.46 -7.69
N ALA A 32 -7.16 -6.22 -8.40
CA ALA A 32 -7.72 -7.14 -9.39
C ALA A 32 -6.70 -7.42 -10.51
N ASP A 33 -6.07 -6.37 -11.02
CA ASP A 33 -5.11 -6.45 -12.11
C ASP A 33 -3.66 -6.68 -11.67
N LEU A 34 -3.41 -6.85 -10.37
CA LEU A 34 -2.10 -7.22 -9.86
C LEU A 34 -1.74 -8.65 -10.29
N SER A 35 -0.53 -8.85 -10.82
CA SER A 35 -0.03 -10.19 -11.14
C SER A 35 1.47 -10.32 -10.92
N ILE A 36 1.94 -11.54 -10.68
CA ILE A 36 3.39 -11.85 -10.60
C ILE A 36 4.13 -11.39 -11.86
N ALA A 37 3.46 -11.40 -13.02
CA ALA A 37 4.06 -10.90 -14.26
C ALA A 37 4.34 -9.41 -14.19
N LYS A 38 3.32 -8.60 -13.88
CA LYS A 38 3.47 -7.14 -13.77
C LYS A 38 4.48 -6.75 -12.69
N ILE A 39 4.47 -7.44 -11.55
CA ILE A 39 5.43 -7.17 -10.47
C ILE A 39 6.86 -7.51 -10.92
N ALA A 40 7.06 -8.62 -11.62
CA ALA A 40 8.38 -8.98 -12.15
C ALA A 40 8.88 -7.95 -13.18
N ASP A 41 7.99 -7.51 -14.06
CA ASP A 41 8.29 -6.50 -15.08
C ASP A 41 8.67 -5.15 -14.43
N GLU A 42 7.90 -4.69 -13.44
CA GLU A 42 8.21 -3.47 -12.66
C GLU A 42 9.51 -3.61 -11.87
N ALA A 43 9.77 -4.77 -11.28
CA ALA A 43 10.98 -5.04 -10.51
C ALA A 43 12.26 -5.19 -11.37
N GLY A 44 12.13 -5.27 -12.70
CA GLY A 44 13.23 -5.64 -13.58
C GLY A 44 13.76 -7.07 -13.33
N LEU A 45 12.91 -7.96 -12.82
CA LEU A 45 13.24 -9.34 -12.46
C LEU A 45 12.55 -10.34 -13.39
N SER A 46 13.08 -11.56 -13.46
CA SER A 46 12.34 -12.66 -14.10
C SER A 46 11.24 -13.19 -13.17
N LYS A 47 10.15 -13.74 -13.74
CA LYS A 47 9.13 -14.45 -12.95
C LYS A 47 9.74 -15.56 -12.09
N SER A 48 10.73 -16.29 -12.63
CA SER A 48 11.43 -17.34 -11.89
C SER A 48 12.17 -16.80 -10.67
N ALA A 49 12.71 -15.57 -10.74
CA ALA A 49 13.35 -14.94 -9.59
C ALA A 49 12.33 -14.64 -8.49
N LEU A 50 11.14 -14.12 -8.84
CA LEU A 50 10.05 -13.95 -7.86
C LEU A 50 9.62 -15.29 -7.25
N TYR A 51 9.52 -16.35 -8.06
CA TYR A 51 9.15 -17.69 -7.57
C TYR A 51 10.18 -18.33 -6.63
N ASN A 52 11.43 -17.86 -6.64
CA ASN A 52 12.43 -18.30 -5.65
C ASN A 52 12.15 -17.72 -4.25
N HIS A 53 11.46 -16.58 -4.18
CA HIS A 53 11.11 -15.92 -2.92
C HIS A 53 9.67 -16.23 -2.48
N TYR A 54 8.73 -16.32 -3.43
CA TYR A 54 7.31 -16.45 -3.14
C TYR A 54 6.66 -17.57 -3.95
N LYS A 55 5.78 -18.34 -3.32
CA LYS A 55 5.08 -19.46 -4.00
C LYS A 55 4.03 -18.98 -5.01
N GLY A 56 3.60 -17.72 -4.91
CA GLY A 56 2.63 -17.11 -5.82
C GLY A 56 2.13 -15.75 -5.33
N LYS A 57 1.13 -15.19 -6.05
CA LYS A 57 0.56 -13.85 -5.79
C LYS A 57 0.12 -13.68 -4.33
N ASN A 58 -0.61 -14.66 -3.79
CA ASN A 58 -1.16 -14.56 -2.43
C ASN A 58 -0.08 -14.57 -1.34
N ASP A 59 0.96 -15.38 -1.51
CA ASP A 59 2.08 -15.48 -0.57
C ASP A 59 2.87 -14.16 -0.52
N LEU A 60 3.15 -13.59 -1.69
CA LEU A 60 3.77 -12.28 -1.84
C LEU A 60 2.90 -11.17 -1.22
N LEU A 61 1.60 -11.16 -1.53
CA LEU A 61 0.67 -10.15 -1.02
C LEU A 61 0.51 -10.21 0.50
N LEU A 62 0.48 -11.40 1.09
CA LEU A 62 0.40 -11.54 2.54
C LEU A 62 1.63 -10.96 3.22
N ASP A 63 2.83 -11.23 2.70
CA ASP A 63 4.08 -10.65 3.20
C ASP A 63 4.07 -9.12 3.00
N PHE A 64 3.70 -8.65 1.81
CA PHE A 64 3.59 -7.23 1.49
C PHE A 64 2.65 -6.50 2.46
N LEU A 65 1.42 -6.98 2.63
CA LEU A 65 0.43 -6.37 3.53
C LEU A 65 0.88 -6.41 4.98
N SER A 66 1.53 -7.49 5.42
CA SER A 66 2.07 -7.60 6.77
C SER A 66 3.14 -6.54 7.03
N ARG A 67 4.04 -6.34 6.07
CA ARG A 67 5.10 -5.31 6.15
C ARG A 67 4.53 -3.91 6.07
N PHE A 68 3.59 -3.70 5.15
CA PHE A 68 2.92 -2.41 4.95
C PHE A 68 2.19 -1.99 6.22
N LEU A 69 1.39 -2.90 6.79
CA LEU A 69 0.67 -2.61 8.02
C LEU A 69 1.62 -2.41 9.20
N LYS A 70 2.69 -3.22 9.32
CA LYS A 70 3.70 -3.03 10.35
C LYS A 70 4.36 -1.65 10.24
N TRP A 71 4.78 -1.25 9.04
CA TRP A 71 5.35 0.06 8.78
C TRP A 71 4.37 1.18 9.13
N TYR A 72 3.11 1.03 8.73
CA TYR A 72 2.06 1.99 8.99
C TYR A 72 1.78 2.15 10.50
N LEU A 73 1.71 1.04 11.24
CA LEU A 73 1.45 1.03 12.68
C LEU A 73 2.65 1.45 13.52
N ASP A 74 3.87 1.16 13.06
CA ASP A 74 5.12 1.60 13.71
C ASP A 74 5.53 3.02 13.31
N SER A 75 4.80 3.65 12.38
CA SER A 75 4.91 5.09 12.20
C SER A 75 4.60 5.72 13.55
N PRO A 76 5.51 6.53 14.12
CA PRO A 76 5.30 7.07 15.44
C PRO A 76 4.01 7.89 15.40
N LEU A 77 2.96 7.35 16.02
CA LEU A 77 2.07 8.20 16.78
C LEU A 77 3.01 8.96 17.68
N ASP A 78 3.06 10.27 17.49
CA ASP A 78 3.89 11.09 18.33
C ASP A 78 3.29 10.99 19.75
N ASP A 79 3.79 10.03 20.55
CA ASP A 79 3.41 9.83 21.95
C ASP A 79 3.84 11.05 22.81
N THR A 80 4.57 12.01 22.20
CA THR A 80 4.87 13.32 22.75
C THR A 80 4.01 14.44 22.16
N ALA A 81 3.04 14.13 21.31
CA ALA A 81 2.08 15.09 20.78
C ALA A 81 1.36 15.77 21.95
N GLU A 82 1.58 17.08 22.09
CA GLU A 82 0.95 17.91 23.11
C GLU A 82 -0.60 17.91 22.99
N ASP A 83 -1.14 17.47 21.85
CA ASP A 83 -2.58 17.37 21.58
C ASP A 83 -3.00 15.98 21.04
N PRO A 84 -3.47 15.08 21.92
CA PRO A 84 -4.02 13.78 21.53
C PRO A 84 -5.21 13.85 20.57
N ARG A 85 -5.96 14.97 20.53
CA ARG A 85 -7.07 15.12 19.57
C ARG A 85 -6.56 15.39 18.16
N ALA A 86 -5.51 16.18 18.00
CA ALA A 86 -4.90 16.44 16.70
C ALA A 86 -4.31 15.15 16.10
N GLU A 87 -3.70 14.31 16.94
CA GLU A 87 -3.14 13.03 16.48
C GLU A 87 -4.23 12.01 16.14
N LEU A 88 -5.30 11.93 16.95
CA LEU A 88 -6.47 11.14 16.60
C LEU A 88 -7.14 11.64 15.31
N GLN A 89 -7.21 12.95 15.10
CA GLN A 89 -7.76 13.54 13.88
C GLN A 89 -6.89 13.19 12.67
N ARG A 90 -5.56 13.23 12.77
CA ARG A 90 -4.67 12.74 11.70
C ARG A 90 -4.89 11.27 11.39
N LEU A 91 -5.03 10.43 12.42
CA LEU A 91 -5.34 9.01 12.24
C LEU A 91 -6.69 8.83 11.52
N ILE A 92 -7.70 9.60 11.91
CA ILE A 92 -9.03 9.57 11.29
C ILE A 92 -8.94 10.06 9.85
N ASP A 93 -8.30 11.19 9.57
CA ASP A 93 -8.16 11.75 8.21
C ASP A 93 -7.32 10.85 7.30
N LEU A 94 -6.40 10.07 7.88
CA LEU A 94 -5.58 9.10 7.15
C LEU A 94 -6.34 7.81 6.81
N LEU A 95 -7.30 7.43 7.65
CA LEU A 95 -8.18 6.27 7.45
C LEU A 95 -9.48 6.63 6.71
N SER A 96 -9.88 7.90 6.77
CA SER A 96 -10.98 8.49 6.03
C SER A 96 -10.41 8.95 4.69
N VAL A 97 -10.49 8.13 3.65
CA VAL A 97 -10.23 8.63 2.28
C VAL A 97 -11.25 9.77 2.01
N ASP A 98 -10.79 11.02 2.00
CA ASP A 98 -11.68 12.12 1.60
C ASP A 98 -12.25 11.81 0.23
N SER A 99 -13.55 11.96 0.16
CA SER A 99 -14.36 11.25 -0.78
C SER A 99 -14.87 12.22 -1.86
N GLU A 100 -14.48 13.47 -2.02
CA GLU A 100 -15.42 14.43 -2.64
C GLU A 100 -15.64 14.31 -4.16
N GLY A 101 -16.86 13.89 -4.58
CA GLY A 101 -17.23 13.77 -6.00
C GLY A 101 -18.63 13.26 -6.40
N ALA A 102 -19.59 13.07 -5.49
CA ALA A 102 -21.00 12.82 -5.81
C ALA A 102 -21.83 14.02 -5.31
N ASP A 103 -22.33 14.84 -6.23
CA ASP A 103 -22.78 16.20 -5.94
C ASP A 103 -23.83 16.29 -4.80
N SER A 104 -23.41 17.00 -3.75
CA SER A 104 -24.13 17.54 -2.57
C SER A 104 -24.56 16.63 -1.41
N SER A 105 -24.00 15.43 -1.24
CA SER A 105 -24.06 14.74 0.06
C SER A 105 -23.12 13.53 0.06
N THR A 106 -22.01 13.63 0.80
CA THR A 106 -21.04 12.55 1.02
C THR A 106 -20.39 12.06 -0.28
N ASP A 107 -19.36 12.79 -0.71
CA ASP A 107 -18.01 12.26 -0.61
C ASP A 107 -17.97 10.76 -1.10
N SER A 108 -17.66 10.52 -2.38
CA SER A 108 -17.36 9.33 -3.23
C SER A 108 -15.88 9.05 -3.78
N THR A 109 -14.78 9.22 -3.03
CA THR A 109 -13.36 9.01 -3.43
C THR A 109 -12.61 8.03 -2.49
N LEU A 110 -12.81 8.04 -1.15
CA LEU A 110 -13.62 6.99 -0.49
C LEU A 110 -13.72 5.60 -1.07
N GLU A 111 -14.87 5.44 -1.72
CA GLU A 111 -15.33 4.23 -2.35
C GLU A 111 -14.34 3.74 -3.38
N MET A 112 -13.66 4.57 -4.17
CA MET A 112 -12.83 4.06 -5.27
C MET A 112 -11.49 3.50 -4.80
N ALA A 113 -10.81 4.14 -3.83
CA ALA A 113 -9.54 3.66 -3.30
C ALA A 113 -9.70 2.43 -2.38
N VAL A 114 -10.81 2.35 -1.64
CA VAL A 114 -11.14 1.17 -0.82
C VAL A 114 -11.80 0.08 -1.67
N ALA A 115 -12.59 0.44 -2.70
CA ALA A 115 -13.15 -0.52 -3.65
C ALA A 115 -12.06 -1.20 -4.46
N ASP A 116 -11.07 -0.49 -4.99
CA ASP A 116 -10.00 -1.13 -5.79
C ASP A 116 -9.09 -2.05 -4.95
N VAL A 117 -9.10 -1.88 -3.62
CA VAL A 117 -8.41 -2.77 -2.67
C VAL A 117 -9.31 -3.94 -2.21
N PHE A 118 -10.64 -3.80 -2.23
CA PHE A 118 -11.59 -4.78 -1.65
C PHE A 118 -12.69 -5.34 -2.58
N VAL A 119 -12.84 -4.93 -3.85
CA VAL A 119 -14.00 -5.30 -4.71
C VAL A 119 -14.01 -6.72 -5.27
N GLU A 120 -12.98 -7.55 -5.06
CA GLU A 120 -13.08 -8.99 -5.38
C GLU A 120 -12.66 -9.90 -4.22
N LEU A 121 -13.38 -9.81 -3.10
CA LEU A 121 -13.58 -10.95 -2.19
C LEU A 121 -14.97 -11.58 -2.40
#